data_AF-F4BJZ0-F1
#
_entry.id   AF-F4BJZ0-F1
#
_cell.length_a   1.000
_cell.length_b   1.000
_cell.length_c   1.000
_cell.angle_alpha   90.00
_cell.angle_beta   90.00
_cell.angle_gamma   90.00
#
_symmetry.space_group_name_H-M   'P 1'
#
loop_
_entity.id
_entity.type
_entity.pdbx_description
1 polymer ?
#
loop_
_entity_poly.entity_id
_entity_poly.type
_entity_poly.pdbx_seq_one_letter_code
_entity_poly.pdbx_strand_id
1 'polypeptide(L)'
;MTQEFLDYTASKGNDLSTPNPFFDFPGLKPGDKWCLCALRWLEAYQNGVAPEVVLESTHQSALDVIKKEYLFEKAYSSVNA
;
A
#
# COMPACT_ATOMS: atom_id res chain seq x y z
N MET A 1 -2.06 -4.71 3.16
CA MET A 1 -0.90 -4.14 3.87
C MET A 1 0.01 -5.28 4.31
N THR A 2 1.33 -5.09 4.28
CA THR A 2 2.30 -6.05 4.83
C THR A 2 3.05 -5.40 5.99
N GLN A 3 3.62 -6.19 6.91
CA GLN A 3 4.40 -5.65 8.02
C GLN A 3 5.60 -4.83 7.52
N GLU A 4 6.33 -5.37 6.55
CA GLU A 4 7.49 -4.72 5.91
C GLU A 4 7.14 -3.36 5.30
N PHE A 5 6.00 -3.25 4.62
CA PHE A 5 5.53 -1.97 4.09
C PHE A 5 5.22 -0.98 5.21
N LEU A 6 4.50 -1.40 6.25
CA LEU A 6 4.09 -0.54 7.36
C LEU A 6 5.31 0.03 8.10
N ASP A 7 6.30 -0.81 8.40
CA ASP A 7 7.55 -0.38 9.04
C ASP A 7 8.34 0.57 8.14
N TYR A 8 8.42 0.24 6.84
CA TYR A 8 9.08 1.08 5.85
C TYR A 8 8.41 2.46 5.74
N THR A 9 7.10 2.52 5.53
CA THR A 9 6.40 3.79 5.33
C THR A 9 6.44 4.67 6.58
N ALA A 10 6.39 4.07 7.78
CA ALA A 10 6.58 4.79 9.04
C ALA A 10 7.98 5.41 9.12
N SER A 11 9.03 4.68 8.73
CA SER A 11 10.40 5.21 8.65
C SER A 11 10.56 6.37 7.65
N LYS A 12 9.64 6.50 6.69
CA LYS A 12 9.56 7.60 5.71
C LYS A 12 8.58 8.71 6.11
N GLY A 13 8.15 8.72 7.37
CA GLY A 13 7.26 9.75 7.94
C GLY A 13 5.80 9.61 7.52
N ASN A 14 5.39 8.45 7.02
CA ASN A 14 3.99 8.12 6.73
C ASN A 14 3.58 6.91 7.57
N ASP A 15 3.43 7.13 8.87
CA ASP A 15 2.99 6.14 9.84
C ASP A 15 1.50 5.86 9.65
N LEU A 16 1.21 4.64 9.18
CA LEU A 16 -0.15 4.13 8.99
C LEU A 16 -0.53 3.11 10.06
N SER A 17 0.32 2.84 11.04
CA SER A 17 0.11 1.80 12.05
C SER A 17 -0.35 2.37 13.38
N THR A 18 0.10 3.58 13.73
CA THR A 18 -0.30 4.23 14.99
C THR A 18 -1.75 4.72 14.92
N PRO A 19 -2.62 4.31 15.86
CA PRO A 19 -3.98 4.84 15.94
C PRO A 19 -3.98 6.35 16.20
N ASN A 20 -4.87 7.08 15.54
CA ASN A 20 -5.10 8.49 15.78
C ASN A 20 -6.62 8.77 16.01
N PRO A 21 -7.07 8.81 17.28
CA PRO A 21 -8.47 9.01 17.62
C PRO A 21 -9.06 10.35 17.16
N PHE A 22 -8.22 11.39 16.99
CA PHE A 22 -8.70 12.69 16.51
C PHE A 22 -9.22 12.63 15.07
N PHE A 23 -8.72 11.67 14.28
CA PHE A 23 -9.14 11.46 12.89
C PHE A 23 -9.95 10.17 12.70
N ASP A 24 -10.39 9.52 13.80
CA ASP A 24 -11.04 8.21 13.77
C ASP A 24 -10.24 7.16 12.98
N PHE A 25 -8.91 7.25 13.08
CA PHE A 25 -8.01 6.34 12.38
C PHE A 25 -7.54 5.24 13.34
N PRO A 26 -7.93 3.97 13.15
CA PRO A 26 -7.61 2.90 14.09
C PRO A 26 -6.16 2.41 14.01
N GLY A 27 -5.40 2.84 13.00
CA GLY A 27 -4.12 2.23 12.64
C GLY A 27 -4.32 0.93 11.86
N LEU A 28 -3.50 0.74 10.81
CA LEU A 28 -3.54 -0.42 9.94
C LEU A 28 -2.69 -1.57 10.48
N LYS A 29 -3.07 -2.78 10.10
CA LYS A 29 -2.37 -4.03 10.41
C LYS A 29 -2.07 -4.81 9.13
N PRO A 30 -1.12 -5.75 9.16
CA PRO A 30 -0.93 -6.69 8.07
C PRO A 30 -2.24 -7.39 7.70
N GLY A 31 -2.53 -7.47 6.40
CA GLY A 31 -3.80 -7.99 5.86
C GLY A 31 -4.83 -6.91 5.51
N ASP A 32 -4.78 -5.71 6.12
CA ASP A 32 -5.74 -4.64 5.81
C ASP A 32 -5.65 -4.17 4.36
N LYS A 33 -6.79 -3.83 3.77
CA LYS A 33 -6.86 -3.20 2.45
C LYS A 33 -7.07 -1.70 2.65
N TRP A 34 -6.16 -0.90 2.11
CA TRP A 34 -6.16 0.56 2.28
C TRP A 34 -5.70 1.24 1.01
N CYS A 35 -6.35 2.35 0.66
CA CYS A 35 -5.94 3.17 -0.48
C CYS A 35 -4.66 3.93 -0.15
N LEU A 36 -3.63 3.78 -0.98
CA LEU A 36 -2.36 4.48 -0.81
C LEU A 36 -2.22 5.60 -1.83
N CYS A 37 -1.50 6.66 -1.46
CA CYS A 37 -1.01 7.61 -2.42
C CYS A 37 -0.09 6.90 -3.42
N ALA A 38 -0.30 7.08 -4.72
CA ALA A 38 0.47 6.39 -5.77
C ALA A 38 1.99 6.58 -5.61
N LEU A 39 2.43 7.79 -5.25
CA LEU A 39 3.84 8.09 -4.98
C LEU A 39 4.41 7.28 -3.80
N ARG A 40 3.62 7.06 -2.74
CA ARG A 40 4.05 6.27 -1.57
C ARG A 40 4.16 4.78 -1.91
N TRP A 41 3.23 4.27 -2.72
CA TRP A 41 3.33 2.90 -3.20
C TRP A 41 4.56 2.72 -4.13
N LEU A 42 4.81 3.67 -5.04
CA LEU A 42 5.96 3.62 -5.94
C LEU A 42 7.30 3.69 -5.18
N GLU A 43 7.40 4.57 -4.18
CA GLU A 43 8.57 4.66 -3.29
C GLU A 43 8.86 3.30 -2.63
N ALA A 44 7.83 2.64 -2.09
CA ALA A 44 7.97 1.32 -1.48
C ALA A 44 8.35 0.25 -2.51
N TYR A 45 7.80 0.29 -3.74
CA TYR A 45 8.11 -0.65 -4.81
C TYR A 45 9.59 -0.58 -5.20
N GLN A 46 10.11 0.65 -5.36
CA GLN A 46 11.54 0.88 -5.66
C GLN A 46 12.48 0.40 -4.55
N ASN A 47 11.98 0.27 -3.31
CA ASN A 47 12.72 -0.25 -2.17
C ASN A 47 12.43 -1.73 -1.88
N GLY A 48 11.71 -2.41 -2.78
CA GLY A 48 11.43 -3.86 -2.67
C GLY A 48 10.37 -4.25 -1.64
N VAL A 49 9.67 -3.28 -1.04
CA VAL A 49 8.72 -3.50 0.07
C VAL A 49 7.31 -3.00 -0.23
N ALA A 50 6.96 -2.80 -1.51
CA ALA A 50 5.58 -2.49 -1.89
C ALA A 50 4.62 -3.62 -1.51
N PRO A 51 3.46 -3.29 -0.90
CA PRO A 51 2.41 -4.25 -0.61
C PRO A 51 1.69 -4.63 -1.91
N GLU A 52 1.01 -5.77 -1.88
CA GLU A 52 0.17 -6.23 -3.00
C GLU A 52 -0.97 -5.24 -3.30
N VAL A 53 -1.40 -5.24 -4.56
CA VAL A 53 -2.38 -4.32 -5.14
C VAL A 53 -3.63 -5.08 -5.55
N VAL A 54 -4.80 -4.65 -5.07
CA VAL A 54 -6.09 -5.11 -5.59
C VAL A 54 -6.41 -4.28 -6.83
N LEU A 55 -6.18 -4.84 -8.02
CA LEU A 55 -6.25 -4.11 -9.29
C LEU A 55 -7.65 -3.54 -9.54
N GLU A 56 -8.70 -4.30 -9.25
CA GLU A 56 -10.10 -3.92 -9.41
C GLU A 56 -10.52 -2.78 -8.46
N SER A 57 -9.74 -2.53 -7.41
CA SER A 57 -9.94 -1.45 -6.43
C SER A 57 -8.92 -0.31 -6.57
N THR A 58 -8.14 -0.28 -7.65
CA THR A 58 -7.14 0.75 -7.91
C THR A 58 -7.63 1.69 -9.02
N HIS A 59 -7.70 2.99 -8.72
CA HIS A 59 -8.14 3.97 -9.71
C HIS A 59 -7.17 4.08 -10.89
N GLN A 60 -7.68 4.25 -12.11
CA GLN A 60 -6.88 4.29 -13.34
C GLN A 60 -5.79 5.38 -13.35
N SER A 61 -6.01 6.50 -12.64
CA SER A 61 -5.00 7.59 -12.52
C SER A 61 -3.73 7.15 -11.80
N ALA A 62 -3.69 5.99 -11.14
CA ALA A 62 -2.44 5.42 -10.66
C ALA A 62 -1.43 5.22 -11.80
N LEU A 63 -1.91 4.99 -13.04
CA LEU A 63 -1.07 4.82 -14.23
C LEU A 63 -0.34 6.10 -14.66
N ASP A 64 -0.76 7.27 -14.16
CA ASP A 64 -0.05 8.54 -14.40
C ASP A 64 1.28 8.60 -13.62
N VAL A 65 1.43 7.75 -12.60
CA VAL A 65 2.58 7.73 -11.68
C VAL A 65 3.31 6.38 -11.71
N ILE A 66 2.58 5.28 -11.82
CA ILE A 66 3.07 3.91 -11.68
C ILE A 66 2.90 3.18 -13.01
N LYS A 67 3.97 2.53 -13.48
CA LYS A 67 3.88 1.69 -14.68
C LYS A 67 2.93 0.52 -14.45
N LYS A 68 2.11 0.21 -15.46
CA LYS A 68 1.15 -0.89 -15.42
C LYS A 68 1.81 -2.20 -15.00
N GLU A 69 3.00 -2.49 -15.51
CA GLU A 69 3.73 -3.73 -15.24
C GLU A 69 4.04 -3.90 -13.74
N TYR A 70 4.34 -2.82 -13.02
CA TYR A 70 4.64 -2.86 -11.59
C TYR A 70 3.39 -3.22 -10.78
N LEU A 71 2.23 -2.69 -11.17
CA LEU A 71 0.95 -3.04 -10.54
C LEU A 71 0.58 -4.51 -10.78
N PHE A 72 0.83 -5.02 -11.98
CA PHE A 72 0.57 -6.43 -12.32
C PHE A 72 1.52 -7.39 -11.58
N GLU A 73 2.80 -7.04 -11.45
CA GLU A 73 3.77 -7.84 -10.68
C GLU A 73 3.35 -8.01 -9.21
N LYS A 74 2.77 -6.96 -8.63
CA LYS A 74 2.28 -6.94 -7.25
C LYS A 74 0.79 -7.20 -7.13
N ALA A 75 0.15 -7.77 -8.15
CA ALA A 75 -1.29 -8.04 -8.10
C ALA A 75 -1.61 -9.00 -6.94
N TYR A 76 -2.55 -8.61 -6.09
CA TYR A 76 -3.06 -9.44 -5.01
C TYR A 76 -3.73 -10.68 -5.60
N SER A 77 -3.16 -11.84 -5.34
CA SER A 77 -3.75 -13.12 -5.74
C SER A 77 -4.60 -13.62 -4.58
N SER A 78 -5.91 -13.71 -4.79
CA SER A 78 -6.83 -14.36 -3.86
C SER A 78 -6.64 -15.88 -3.89
N VAL A 79 -5.49 -16.36 -3.41
CA VAL A 79 -5.28 -17.77 -3.10
C VAL A 79 -5.44 -17.90 -1.59
N ASN A 80 -6.54 -18.56 -1.21
CA ASN A 80 -7.02 -18.86 0.15
C ASN A 80 -7.90 -17.78 0.80
N ALA A 81 -9.18 -17.80 0.41
CA ALA A 81 -10.28 -17.58 1.35
C ALA A 81 -10.86 -18.95 1.74
#